data_AF-A0A356K9J9-F1
#
_entry.id   AF-A0A356K9J9-F1
#
_cell.length_a   1.000
_cell.length_b   1.000
_cell.length_c   1.000
_cell.angle_alpha   90.00
_cell.angle_beta   90.00
_cell.angle_gamma   90.00
#
_symmetry.space_group_name_H-M   'P 1'
#
loop_
_entity.id
_entity.type
_entity.pdbx_description
1 polymer ?
#
loop_
_entity_poly.entity_id
_entity_poly.type
_entity_poly.pdbx_seq_one_letter_code
_entity_poly.pdbx_strand_id
1 'polypeptide(L)'
;PCTPFLPTDQYRLADAIPVPAKAGDVVCFSIHTVHGSYINQTPRNRRIVRIGYRDPDNRQTAGQSVGRPGIMVKGRRRREPEQPLFSINGPHISRKMKSG
;
A
#
# COMPACT_ATOMS: atom_id res chain seq x y z
N PRO A 1 10.50 2.32 18.31
CA PRO A 1 9.24 2.98 18.74
C PRO A 1 8.23 3.10 17.58
N CYS A 2 7.02 2.57 17.74
CA CYS A 2 5.89 2.89 16.85
C CYS A 2 5.42 4.31 17.18
N THR A 3 6.04 5.31 16.58
CA THR A 3 5.64 6.71 16.76
C THR A 3 4.48 7.01 15.80
N PRO A 4 3.35 7.57 16.27
CA PRO A 4 2.31 8.05 15.36
C PRO A 4 2.91 9.09 14.41
N PHE A 5 2.60 8.96 13.12
CA PHE A 5 3.14 9.84 12.08
C PHE A 5 2.57 11.26 12.12
N LEU A 6 1.53 11.50 12.91
CA LEU A 6 0.82 12.78 13.03
C LEU A 6 0.73 13.22 14.49
N PRO A 7 0.74 14.54 14.78
CA PRO A 7 0.56 15.08 16.13
C PRO A 7 -0.80 14.67 16.72
N THR A 8 -0.79 14.01 17.88
CA THR A 8 -2.00 13.45 18.49
C THR A 8 -2.80 14.45 19.30
N ASP A 9 -2.25 15.64 19.57
CA ASP A 9 -2.96 16.80 20.11
C ASP A 9 -3.88 17.42 19.04
N GLN A 10 -3.47 17.38 17.77
CA GLN A 10 -4.25 17.85 16.63
C GLN A 10 -5.18 16.78 16.04
N TYR A 11 -4.69 15.54 15.88
CA TYR A 11 -5.44 14.43 15.29
C TYR A 11 -5.80 13.39 16.34
N ARG A 12 -6.77 13.72 17.18
CA ARG A 12 -7.20 12.87 18.29
C ARG A 12 -8.09 11.74 17.78
N LEU A 13 -7.85 10.51 18.25
CA LEU A 13 -8.74 9.37 17.95
C LEU A 13 -10.17 9.59 18.46
N ALA A 14 -10.33 10.36 19.54
CA ALA A 14 -11.64 10.69 20.11
C ALA A 14 -12.52 11.53 19.16
N ASP A 15 -11.91 12.26 18.23
CA ASP A 15 -12.62 13.06 17.22
C ASP A 15 -12.90 12.26 15.93
N ALA A 16 -12.36 11.04 15.82
CA ALA A 16 -12.52 10.21 14.64
C ALA A 16 -13.88 9.50 14.63
N ILE A 17 -14.37 9.19 13.42
CA ILE A 17 -15.58 8.41 13.24
C ILE A 17 -15.24 6.91 13.29
N PRO A 18 -15.88 6.11 14.16
CA PRO A 18 -15.64 4.67 14.22
C PRO A 18 -16.18 3.97 12.97
N VAL A 19 -15.41 3.01 12.45
CA VAL A 19 -15.84 2.11 11.37
C VAL A 19 -15.88 0.68 11.92
N PRO A 20 -17.00 0.25 12.52
CA PRO A 20 -17.13 -1.12 13.03
C PRO A 20 -17.13 -2.12 11.87
N ALA A 21 -16.43 -3.24 12.05
CA ALA A 21 -16.33 -4.30 11.04
C ALA A 21 -16.33 -5.68 11.71
N LYS A 22 -17.00 -6.64 11.07
CA LYS A 22 -17.01 -8.06 11.42
C LYS A 22 -16.02 -8.83 10.54
N ALA A 23 -15.78 -10.09 10.90
CA ALA A 23 -14.99 -10.98 10.05
C ALA A 23 -15.68 -11.13 8.68
N GLY A 24 -14.96 -10.83 7.61
CA GLY A 24 -15.47 -10.84 6.23
C GLY A 24 -15.82 -9.47 5.68
N ASP A 25 -16.01 -8.45 6.52
CA ASP A 25 -16.28 -7.09 6.07
C ASP A 25 -15.03 -6.46 5.43
N VAL A 26 -15.27 -5.56 4.46
CA VAL A 26 -14.22 -4.81 3.77
C VAL A 26 -14.37 -3.32 4.08
N VAL A 27 -13.31 -2.72 4.61
CA VAL A 27 -13.21 -1.28 4.81
C VAL A 27 -12.37 -0.68 3.70
N CYS A 28 -13.01 0.09 2.82
CA CYS A 28 -12.36 0.84 1.74
C CYS A 28 -12.14 2.29 2.16
N PHE A 29 -10.93 2.79 2.03
CA PHE A 29 -10.60 4.18 2.30
C PHE A 29 -9.44 4.64 1.41
N SER A 30 -9.35 5.96 1.19
CA SER A 30 -8.21 6.56 0.49
C SER A 30 -6.97 6.51 1.40
N ILE A 31 -5.79 6.23 0.83
CA ILE A 31 -4.53 6.20 1.60
C ILE A 31 -4.18 7.55 2.24
N HIS A 32 -4.75 8.65 1.73
CA HIS A 32 -4.58 10.00 2.28
C HIS A 32 -5.53 10.31 3.44
N THR A 33 -6.48 9.43 3.75
CA THR A 33 -7.40 9.62 4.87
C THR A 33 -6.61 9.51 6.17
N VAL A 34 -6.71 10.51 7.06
CA VAL A 34 -6.19 10.37 8.42
C VAL A 34 -6.95 9.25 9.11
N HIS A 35 -6.24 8.21 9.52
CA HIS A 35 -6.82 7.03 10.12
C HIS A 35 -5.93 6.49 11.23
N GLY A 36 -6.55 5.80 12.18
CA GLY A 36 -5.88 5.19 13.31
C GLY A 36 -6.81 4.24 14.02
N SER A 37 -6.29 3.59 15.06
CA SER A 37 -7.10 2.71 15.90
C SER A 37 -6.60 2.77 17.33
N TYR A 38 -7.51 2.60 18.28
CA TYR A 38 -7.13 2.33 19.66
C TYR A 38 -6.32 1.03 19.77
N ILE A 39 -5.52 0.96 20.84
CA ILE A 39 -4.83 -0.26 21.25
C ILE A 39 -5.89 -1.34 21.49
N ASN A 40 -5.63 -2.55 20.99
CA ASN A 40 -6.53 -3.67 21.22
C ASN A 40 -6.50 -4.05 22.70
N GLN A 41 -7.63 -3.88 23.39
CA GLN A 41 -7.80 -4.23 24.80
C GLN A 41 -8.44 -5.62 25.02
N THR A 42 -8.58 -6.41 23.96
CA THR A 42 -9.19 -7.75 24.01
C THR A 42 -8.12 -8.85 24.01
N PRO A 43 -8.44 -10.05 24.53
CA PRO A 43 -7.52 -11.20 24.51
C PRO A 43 -7.38 -11.86 23.13
N ARG A 44 -8.07 -11.35 22.11
CA ARG A 44 -8.07 -11.92 20.76
C ARG A 44 -7.28 -11.03 19.81
N ASN A 45 -6.51 -11.65 18.92
CA ASN A 45 -5.79 -10.92 17.88
C ASN A 45 -6.76 -10.34 16.85
N ARG A 46 -6.67 -9.01 16.63
CA ARG A 46 -7.34 -8.35 15.52
C ARG A 46 -6.53 -8.56 14.23
N ARG A 47 -6.98 -9.48 13.37
CA ARG A 47 -6.32 -9.82 12.10
C ARG A 47 -6.94 -9.05 10.94
N ILE A 48 -6.09 -8.56 10.04
CA ILE A 48 -6.52 -7.89 8.80
C ILE A 48 -5.67 -8.37 7.62
N VAL A 49 -6.28 -8.41 6.44
CA VAL A 49 -5.56 -8.51 5.17
C VAL A 49 -5.67 -7.16 4.49
N ARG A 50 -4.52 -6.51 4.22
CA ARG A 50 -4.49 -5.20 3.56
C ARG A 50 -4.17 -5.37 2.09
N ILE A 51 -5.04 -4.85 1.23
CA ILE A 51 -4.83 -4.80 -0.21
C ILE A 51 -4.76 -3.33 -0.61
N GLY A 52 -3.67 -2.96 -1.28
CA GLY A 52 -3.48 -1.60 -1.81
C GLY A 52 -3.66 -1.59 -3.32
N TYR A 53 -4.55 -0.74 -3.80
CA TYR A 53 -4.74 -0.48 -5.23
C TYR A 53 -4.10 0.84 -5.62
N ARG A 54 -3.61 0.91 -6.86
CA ARG A 54 -3.19 2.16 -7.48
C ARG A 54 -3.57 2.12 -8.96
N ASP A 55 -3.71 3.29 -9.54
CA ASP A 55 -3.76 3.44 -10.98
C ASP A 55 -2.48 2.85 -11.62
N PRO A 56 -2.56 2.11 -12.74
CA PRO A 56 -1.39 1.56 -13.43
C PRO A 56 -0.36 2.63 -13.86
N ASP A 57 -0.77 3.87 -14.07
CA ASP A 57 0.09 4.98 -14.50
C ASP A 57 0.71 5.71 -13.31
N ASN A 58 0.24 5.46 -12.08
CA ASN A 58 0.85 6.01 -10.88
C ASN A 58 2.25 5.40 -10.63
N ARG A 59 3.28 6.21 -10.86
CA ARG A 59 4.67 5.84 -10.60
C ARG A 59 4.96 5.82 -9.10
N GLN A 60 5.38 4.68 -8.58
CA GLN A 60 5.83 4.56 -7.19
C GLN A 60 7.26 5.10 -7.05
N THR A 61 7.43 6.15 -6.24
CA THR A 61 8.74 6.82 -6.02
C THR A 61 9.44 6.37 -4.73
N ALA A 62 8.71 5.80 -3.77
CA ALA A 62 9.23 5.35 -2.48
C ALA A 62 8.44 4.17 -1.89
N GLY A 63 9.02 3.53 -0.86
CA GLY A 63 8.40 2.44 -0.10
C GLY A 63 8.82 1.03 -0.53
N GLN A 64 8.32 0.04 0.20
CA GLN A 64 8.78 -1.35 0.10
C GLN A 64 8.50 -2.02 -1.26
N SER A 65 7.56 -1.50 -2.06
CA SER A 65 7.19 -2.08 -3.36
C SER A 65 7.76 -1.33 -4.56
N VAL A 66 8.62 -0.33 -4.35
CA VAL A 66 9.28 0.40 -5.46
C VAL A 66 9.99 -0.57 -6.39
N GLY A 67 9.79 -0.39 -7.69
CA GLY A 67 10.40 -1.23 -8.73
C GLY A 67 9.76 -2.62 -8.89
N ARG A 68 8.82 -3.01 -8.02
CA ARG A 68 8.11 -4.29 -8.15
C ARG A 68 6.86 -4.12 -9.02
N PRO A 69 6.63 -5.00 -10.01
CA PRO A 69 5.37 -5.02 -10.73
C PRO A 69 4.22 -5.36 -9.81
N GLY A 70 3.11 -4.62 -9.94
CA GLY A 70 1.83 -4.99 -9.35
C GLY A 70 1.06 -5.94 -10.26
N ILE A 71 0.09 -6.66 -9.70
CA ILE A 71 -0.86 -7.47 -10.47
C ILE A 71 -1.93 -6.53 -11.04
N MET A 72 -2.21 -6.66 -12.35
CA MET A 72 -3.35 -5.98 -12.98
C MET A 72 -4.64 -6.71 -12.60
N VAL A 73 -5.50 -6.05 -11.81
CA VAL A 73 -6.77 -6.63 -11.36
C VAL A 73 -7.90 -6.42 -12.38
N LYS A 74 -7.89 -5.29 -13.09
CA LYS A 74 -8.86 -4.97 -14.14
C LYS A 74 -8.25 -4.02 -15.17
N GLY A 75 -8.66 -4.16 -16.44
CA GLY A 75 -8.24 -3.26 -17.52
C GLY A 75 -6.87 -3.60 -18.10
N ARG A 76 -6.22 -2.60 -18.70
CA ARG A 76 -4.87 -2.71 -19.28
C ARG A 76 -3.99 -1.60 -18.77
N ARG A 77 -2.70 -1.92 -18.60
CA ARG A 77 -1.65 -0.93 -18.37
C ARG A 77 -1.03 -0.55 -19.71
N ARG A 78 -0.92 0.75 -19.99
CA ARG A 78 -0.19 1.22 -21.15
C ARG A 78 1.29 0.91 -20.94
N ARG A 79 1.90 0.23 -21.91
CA ARG A 79 3.33 -0.03 -21.94
C ARG A 79 3.97 1.02 -22.84
N GLU A 80 4.96 1.74 -22.32
CA GLU A 80 5.79 2.60 -23.16
C GLU A 80 6.73 1.74 -24.03
N PRO A 81 7.03 2.13 -25.29
CA PRO A 81 7.78 1.30 -26.23
C PRO A 81 9.09 0.73 -25.68
N GLU A 82 9.82 1.55 -24.91
CA GLU A 82 11.12 1.23 -24.31
C GLU A 82 11.01 0.56 -22.93
N GLN A 83 9.79 0.40 -22.41
CA GLN A 83 9.59 -0.17 -21.08
C GLN A 83 9.84 -1.68 -21.09
N PRO A 84 10.74 -2.19 -20.23
CA PRO A 84 11.01 -3.62 -20.14
C PRO A 84 9.75 -4.37 -19.70
N LEU A 85 9.57 -5.59 -20.20
CA LEU A 85 8.51 -6.47 -19.72
C LEU A 85 8.76 -6.77 -18.24
N PHE A 86 7.71 -6.60 -17.43
CA PHE A 86 7.78 -7.00 -16.04
C PHE A 86 7.84 -8.52 -15.97
N SER A 87 8.91 -9.02 -15.35
CA SER A 87 9.05 -10.45 -15.08
C SER A 87 8.19 -10.82 -13.87
N ILE A 88 7.52 -11.98 -13.96
CA ILE A 88 6.85 -12.61 -12.83
C ILE A 88 7.86 -13.11 -11.77
N ASN A 89 9.15 -13.18 -12.12
CA ASN A 89 10.24 -13.67 -11.26
C ASN A 89 10.88 -12.56 -10.40
N GLY A 90 10.29 -11.35 -10.36
CA GLY A 90 10.82 -10.21 -9.59
C GLY A 90 11.66 -9.23 -10.43
N PRO A 91 12.16 -8.14 -9.82
CA PRO A 91 12.89 -7.12 -10.56
C PRO A 91 14.22 -7.68 -11.10
N HIS A 92 14.33 -7.77 -12.43
CA HIS A 92 15.63 -7.98 -13.06
C HIS A 92 16.45 -6.70 -12.87
N ILE A 93 17.47 -6.77 -12.03
CA ILE A 93 18.54 -5.80 -12.06
C ILE A 93 19.21 -5.99 -13.43
N SER A 94 18.90 -5.12 -14.38
CA SER A 94 19.68 -5.00 -15.61
C SER A 94 21.10 -4.60 -15.20
N ARG A 95 21.95 -5.60 -15.03
CA ARG A 95 23.39 -5.39 -14.97
C ARG A 95 23.76 -4.92 -16.37
N LYS A 96 23.92 -3.60 -16.55
CA LYS A 96 24.46 -3.04 -17.80
C LYS A 96 25.74 -3.83 -18.12
N MET A 97 25.77 -4.48 -19.28
CA MET A 97 27.00 -4.93 -19.91
C MET A 97 27.92 -3.71 -20.00
N LYS A 98 29.04 -3.74 -19.26
CA LYS A 98 30.19 -2.93 -19.62
C LYS A 98 30.78 -3.60 -20.86
N SER A 99 30.45 -3.07 -22.03
CA SER A 99 31.27 -3.20 -23.23
C SER A 99 32.30 -2.08 -23.20
N GLY A 100 33.58 -2.46 -23.18
CA GLY A 100 34.74 -1.58 -23.12
C GLY A 100 35.92 -2.39 -22.64
#